data_AF-A0AAV0KBK4-F1
#
_entry.id   AF-A0AAV0KBK4-F1
#
_cell.length_a   1.000
_cell.length_b   1.000
_cell.length_c   1.000
_cell.angle_alpha   90.00
_cell.angle_beta   90.00
_cell.angle_gamma   90.00
#
_symmetry.space_group_name_H-M   'P 1'
#
loop_
_entity.id
_entity.type
_entity.pdbx_description
1 polymer ?
#
loop_
_entity_poly.entity_id
_entity_poly.type
_entity_poly.pdbx_seq_one_letter_code
_entity_poly.pdbx_strand_id
1 'polypeptide(L)'
;MGGLLYFKDTEQEWESVKNKQLLGFGLDGKENAILATLRVSYNNLPSNLKRCFAYCGLFPKDHKIEVKRLVQLWMAQGYVESSQSSFLDDVGVEYFKSLLHRSFFQEATKDKWGNIEYCKMHDLMHDLAMEVSGKETIVLNICNSIDSNLERQHTDLERIRHVSIGDSTEPWNSDRRLFFPNFLVKATKLRTYMNLAGENIYWKGGVDEKIFTTMTGMRTLSPNREERKIMPHNIRKLKHLRYLDLSFNGTIVLPEEITCLVNLQVLKLYGCAVLQKLPRGFGKLSNLLYLNLQECTSLKCMPVGIGKLSSLRELSIFIVGAATDYEAARISELKDLNNLSGKLRIKRLELVKDELEAVAASLKEKKHL
;
A
#
# COMPACT_ATOMS: atom_id res chain seq x y z
N MET A 1 19.68 20.65 2.92
CA MET A 1 20.38 21.51 3.92
C MET A 1 19.42 22.46 4.61
N GLY A 2 18.79 23.41 3.93
CA GLY A 2 17.84 24.36 4.55
C GLY A 2 16.73 23.67 5.37
N GLY A 3 16.06 22.66 4.81
CA GLY A 3 15.02 21.90 5.53
C GLY A 3 15.53 21.04 6.71
N LEU A 4 16.83 20.71 6.76
CA LEU A 4 17.42 20.02 7.92
C LEU A 4 17.67 21.02 9.06
N LEU A 5 18.24 22.17 8.73
CA LEU A 5 18.59 23.23 9.69
C LEU A 5 17.36 23.96 10.23
N TYR A 6 16.25 23.97 9.49
CA TYR A 6 14.98 24.55 9.94
C TYR A 6 14.49 24.00 11.29
N PHE A 7 14.83 22.76 11.61
CA PHE A 7 14.45 22.11 12.88
C PHE A 7 15.53 22.19 13.96
N LYS A 8 16.54 23.05 13.80
CA LYS A 8 17.68 23.21 14.71
C LYS A 8 17.69 24.61 15.32
N ASP A 9 17.61 24.68 16.64
CA ASP A 9 17.40 25.94 17.37
C ASP A 9 18.67 26.48 18.04
N THR A 10 19.75 25.69 18.09
CA THR A 10 20.97 26.04 18.83
C THR A 10 22.24 25.97 17.97
N GLU A 11 23.21 26.85 18.25
CA GLU A 11 24.51 26.87 17.56
C GLU A 11 25.23 25.52 17.65
N GLN A 12 25.16 24.85 18.81
CA GLN A 12 25.76 23.52 19.00
C GLN A 12 25.18 22.46 18.06
N GLU A 13 23.87 22.51 17.80
CA GLU A 13 23.23 21.62 16.83
C GLU A 13 23.67 21.91 15.40
N TRP A 14 23.87 23.19 15.06
CA TRP A 14 24.37 23.61 13.76
C TRP A 14 25.83 23.17 13.56
N GLU A 15 26.70 23.35 14.56
CA GLU A 15 28.08 22.86 14.53
C GLU A 15 28.14 21.33 14.41
N SER A 16 27.27 20.60 15.09
CA SER A 16 27.17 19.14 14.98
C SER A 16 26.87 18.69 13.54
N VAL A 17 25.96 19.39 12.85
CA VAL A 17 25.62 19.10 11.44
C VAL A 17 26.81 19.42 10.52
N LYS A 18 27.46 20.57 10.72
CA LYS A 18 28.66 20.98 9.96
C LYS A 18 29.78 19.95 10.09
N ASN A 19 30.07 19.48 11.30
CA ASN A 19 31.13 18.51 11.54
C ASN A 19 30.82 17.15 10.91
N LYS A 20 29.55 16.69 10.98
CA LYS A 20 29.11 15.46 10.29
C LYS A 20 29.20 15.58 8.76
N GLN A 21 28.94 16.77 8.22
CA GLN A 21 29.05 17.01 6.78
C GLN A 21 30.51 16.94 6.31
N LEU A 22 31.43 17.56 7.06
CA LEU A 22 32.87 17.48 6.80
C LEU A 22 33.40 16.05 6.87
N LEU A 23 32.91 15.25 7.82
CA LEU A 23 33.24 13.82 7.93
C LEU A 23 32.63 12.96 6.82
N GLY A 24 31.50 13.38 6.24
CA GLY A 24 30.79 12.68 5.18
C GLY A 24 31.39 12.87 3.78
N PHE A 25 32.22 13.89 3.58
CA PHE A 25 33.04 14.01 2.38
C PHE A 25 34.29 13.14 2.55
N GLY A 26 34.22 11.89 2.09
CA GLY A 26 35.39 11.00 2.10
C GLY A 26 36.61 11.65 1.42
N LEU A 27 37.80 11.35 1.95
CA LEU A 27 39.09 11.86 1.44
C LEU A 27 39.42 11.43 0.00
N ASP A 28 38.64 10.51 -0.57
CA ASP A 28 38.95 9.81 -1.83
C ASP A 28 38.33 10.42 -3.10
N GLY A 29 37.69 11.60 -3.02
CA GLY A 29 37.32 12.41 -4.19
C GLY A 29 36.36 11.78 -5.22
N LYS A 30 35.80 10.58 -4.93
CA LYS A 30 34.92 9.82 -5.85
C LYS A 30 33.44 9.86 -5.50
N GLU A 31 33.07 10.26 -4.29
CA GLU A 31 31.66 10.35 -3.90
C GLU A 31 31.07 11.68 -4.41
N ASN A 32 29.94 11.60 -5.12
CA ASN A 32 29.25 12.79 -5.59
C ASN A 32 28.89 13.68 -4.39
N ALA A 33 29.49 14.86 -4.29
CA ALA A 33 29.33 15.78 -3.17
C ALA A 33 27.85 16.06 -2.83
N ILE A 34 26.97 15.97 -3.84
CA ILE A 34 25.53 16.08 -3.67
C ILE A 34 24.97 14.90 -2.87
N LEU A 35 25.27 13.65 -3.24
CA LEU A 35 24.82 12.46 -2.51
C LEU A 35 25.32 12.44 -1.07
N ALA A 36 26.59 12.81 -0.82
CA ALA A 36 27.13 12.94 0.53
C ALA A 36 26.33 13.96 1.36
N THR A 37 25.96 15.10 0.77
CA THR A 37 25.13 16.12 1.42
C THR A 37 23.71 15.62 1.70
N LEU A 38 23.10 14.87 0.78
CA LEU A 38 21.78 14.27 0.99
C LEU A 38 21.84 13.19 2.10
N ARG A 39 22.92 12.40 2.15
CA ARG A 39 23.15 11.40 3.20
C ARG A 39 23.20 12.02 4.59
N VAL A 40 23.78 13.22 4.75
CA VAL A 40 23.74 13.95 6.03
C VAL A 40 22.30 14.26 6.44
N SER A 41 21.44 14.65 5.50
CA SER A 41 20.01 14.91 5.79
C SER A 41 19.30 13.63 6.23
N TYR A 42 19.57 12.50 5.57
CA TYR A 42 19.05 11.19 5.96
C TYR A 42 19.55 10.73 7.35
N ASN A 43 20.85 10.87 7.63
CA ASN A 43 21.45 10.41 8.88
C ASN A 43 20.86 11.12 10.11
N ASN A 44 20.36 12.34 9.94
CA ASN A 44 19.69 13.11 10.99
C ASN A 44 18.18 12.87 11.09
N LEU A 45 17.61 11.94 10.30
CA LEU A 45 16.22 11.51 10.47
C LEU A 45 16.06 10.59 11.70
N PRO A 46 14.92 10.68 12.40
CA PRO A 46 14.44 9.65 13.32
C PRO A 46 14.41 8.26 12.68
N SER A 47 14.58 7.20 13.49
CA SER A 47 14.71 5.81 13.02
C SER A 47 13.48 5.30 12.25
N ASN A 48 12.28 5.67 12.69
CA ASN A 48 11.01 5.42 12.02
C ASN A 48 10.97 6.08 10.62
N LEU A 49 11.37 7.35 10.51
CA LEU A 49 11.38 8.06 9.22
C LEU A 49 12.45 7.51 8.26
N LYS A 50 13.59 7.04 8.78
CA LYS A 50 14.62 6.37 7.97
C LYS A 50 14.06 5.13 7.28
N ARG A 51 13.32 4.29 8.02
CA ARG A 51 12.67 3.08 7.47
C ARG A 51 11.61 3.43 6.42
N CYS A 52 10.77 4.43 6.71
CA CYS A 52 9.78 4.93 5.78
C CYS A 52 10.40 5.43 4.47
N PHE A 53 11.46 6.24 4.56
CA PHE A 53 12.18 6.77 3.40
C PHE A 53 12.89 5.67 2.59
N ALA A 54 13.62 4.76 3.24
CA ALA A 54 14.30 3.66 2.56
C ALA A 54 13.31 2.79 1.76
N TYR A 55 12.11 2.58 2.31
CA TYR A 55 11.04 1.83 1.64
C TYR A 55 10.52 2.54 0.38
N CYS A 56 10.62 3.86 0.29
CA CYS A 56 10.21 4.61 -0.90
C CYS A 56 11.10 4.33 -2.12
N GLY A 57 12.28 3.72 -1.97
CA GLY A 57 13.09 3.24 -3.09
C GLY A 57 12.37 2.19 -3.95
N LEU A 58 11.27 1.60 -3.47
CA LEU A 58 10.42 0.71 -4.28
C LEU A 58 9.64 1.44 -5.37
N PHE A 59 9.43 2.74 -5.27
CA PHE A 59 8.75 3.49 -6.33
C PHE A 59 9.77 3.86 -7.40
N PRO A 60 9.51 3.61 -8.69
CA PRO A 60 10.42 4.00 -9.76
C PRO A 60 10.72 5.51 -9.75
N LYS A 61 11.82 5.89 -10.41
CA LYS A 61 12.13 7.29 -10.68
C LYS A 61 10.97 7.99 -11.40
N ASP A 62 10.75 9.27 -11.07
CA ASP A 62 9.64 10.10 -11.52
C ASP A 62 8.21 9.58 -11.26
N HIS A 63 8.06 8.47 -10.53
CA HIS A 63 6.76 7.89 -10.24
C HIS A 63 5.91 8.84 -9.39
N LYS A 64 4.66 9.06 -9.81
CA LYS A 64 3.68 9.83 -9.05
C LYS A 64 3.11 8.96 -7.93
N ILE A 65 3.47 9.27 -6.69
CA ILE A 65 3.12 8.48 -5.50
C ILE A 65 1.83 9.04 -4.89
N GLU A 66 0.80 8.21 -4.77
CA GLU A 66 -0.38 8.52 -3.96
C GLU A 66 -0.01 8.45 -2.47
N VAL A 67 -0.14 9.58 -1.76
CA VAL A 67 0.33 9.70 -0.35
C VAL A 67 -0.41 8.73 0.56
N LYS A 68 -1.71 8.56 0.35
CA LYS A 68 -2.53 7.61 1.11
C LYS A 68 -2.05 6.17 0.93
N ARG A 69 -1.72 5.76 -0.30
CA ARG A 69 -1.13 4.44 -0.58
C ARG A 69 0.22 4.30 0.12
N LEU A 70 1.06 5.31 0.09
CA LEU A 70 2.37 5.28 0.75
C LEU A 70 2.24 5.06 2.27
N VAL A 71 1.35 5.82 2.93
CA VAL A 71 1.08 5.68 4.36
C VAL A 71 0.55 4.28 4.69
N GLN A 72 -0.41 3.77 3.91
CA GLN A 72 -0.93 2.41 4.04
C GLN A 72 0.17 1.34 3.94
N LEU A 73 1.15 1.53 3.05
CA LEU A 73 2.28 0.62 2.91
C LEU A 73 3.23 0.69 4.12
N TRP A 74 3.54 1.88 4.64
CA TRP A 74 4.33 2.02 5.85
C TRP A 74 3.66 1.36 7.07
N MET A 75 2.34 1.49 7.18
CA MET A 75 1.55 0.81 8.21
C MET A 75 1.62 -0.72 8.07
N ALA A 76 1.48 -1.22 6.83
CA ALA A 76 1.58 -2.65 6.54
C ALA A 76 2.95 -3.23 6.89
N GLN A 77 4.02 -2.46 6.70
CA GLN A 77 5.36 -2.83 7.13
C GLN A 77 5.59 -2.67 8.65
N GLY A 78 4.70 -1.99 9.37
CA GLY A 78 4.83 -1.71 10.79
C GLY A 78 5.90 -0.66 11.08
N TYR A 79 6.10 0.30 10.15
CA TYR A 79 7.02 1.43 10.34
C TYR A 79 6.36 2.60 11.06
N VAL A 80 5.03 2.61 11.10
CA VAL A 80 4.24 3.58 11.86
C VAL A 80 3.94 3.00 13.24
N GLU A 81 4.31 3.74 14.28
CA GLU A 81 4.16 3.34 15.68
C GLU A 81 2.82 3.87 16.20
N SER A 82 2.07 3.02 16.90
CA SER A 82 0.83 3.45 17.55
C SER A 82 1.14 4.27 18.81
N SER A 83 0.73 5.53 18.84
CA SER A 83 0.61 6.28 20.10
C SER A 83 -0.73 5.95 20.76
N GLN A 84 -0.82 6.12 22.09
CA GLN A 84 -2.03 5.75 22.86
C GLN A 84 -3.30 6.55 22.48
N SER A 85 -3.17 7.65 21.73
CA SER A 85 -4.26 8.60 21.47
C SER A 85 -4.55 8.90 19.99
N SER A 86 -3.74 8.41 19.05
CA SER A 86 -3.84 8.80 17.63
C SER A 86 -4.11 7.59 16.74
N PHE A 87 -4.87 7.79 15.68
CA PHE A 87 -5.05 6.76 14.67
C PHE A 87 -3.75 6.59 13.87
N LEU A 88 -3.47 5.34 13.47
CA LEU A 88 -2.20 5.00 12.80
C LEU A 88 -1.99 5.74 11.49
N ASP A 89 -3.08 6.03 10.78
CA ASP A 89 -3.06 6.78 9.54
C ASP A 89 -2.72 8.25 9.74
N ASP A 90 -3.24 8.89 10.79
CA ASP A 90 -2.84 10.24 11.18
C ASP A 90 -1.34 10.31 11.47
N VAL A 91 -0.81 9.37 12.26
CA VAL A 91 0.63 9.30 12.56
C VAL A 91 1.45 9.10 11.29
N GLY A 92 0.97 8.24 10.38
CA GLY A 92 1.63 8.02 9.08
C GLY A 92 1.62 9.26 8.19
N VAL A 93 0.54 10.03 8.19
CA VAL A 93 0.45 11.33 7.50
C VAL A 93 1.41 12.34 8.10
N GLU A 94 1.56 12.40 9.42
CA GLU A 94 2.56 13.27 10.07
C GLU A 94 4.00 12.86 9.72
N TYR A 95 4.28 11.56 9.62
CA TYR A 95 5.58 11.08 9.13
C TYR A 95 5.84 11.55 7.69
N PHE A 96 4.84 11.48 6.83
CA PHE A 96 4.92 11.98 5.46
C PHE A 96 5.18 13.50 5.43
N LYS A 97 4.42 14.29 6.18
CA LYS A 97 4.59 15.75 6.25
C LYS A 97 5.99 16.14 6.75
N SER A 98 6.52 15.44 7.75
CA SER A 98 7.89 15.65 8.24
C SER A 98 8.94 15.43 7.14
N LEU A 99 8.83 14.35 6.37
CA LEU A 99 9.71 14.08 5.22
C LEU A 99 9.55 15.15 4.12
N LEU A 100 8.31 15.57 3.84
CA LEU A 100 8.02 16.62 2.86
C LEU A 100 8.64 17.97 3.28
N HIS A 101 8.49 18.39 4.54
CA HIS A 101 9.10 19.62 5.05
C HIS A 101 10.64 19.60 5.00
N ARG A 102 11.24 18.41 5.04
CA ARG A 102 12.69 18.21 4.87
C ARG A 102 13.11 18.07 3.41
N SER A 103 12.19 18.29 2.47
CA SER A 103 12.40 18.20 1.02
C SER A 103 12.80 16.80 0.52
N PHE A 104 12.38 15.74 1.22
CA PHE A 104 12.55 14.36 0.75
C PHE A 104 11.57 14.00 -0.38
N PHE A 105 10.46 14.73 -0.45
CA PHE A 105 9.49 14.67 -1.52
C PHE A 105 9.32 16.06 -2.14
N GLN A 106 8.86 16.10 -3.39
CA GLN A 106 8.58 17.32 -4.15
C GLN A 106 7.23 17.22 -4.87
N GLU A 107 6.81 18.32 -5.50
CA GLU A 107 5.60 18.39 -6.34
C GLU A 107 4.35 17.85 -5.63
N ALA A 108 4.21 18.18 -4.35
CA ALA A 108 3.06 17.77 -3.56
C ALA A 108 1.78 18.47 -4.07
N THR A 109 0.83 17.70 -4.60
CA THR A 109 -0.47 18.22 -5.05
C THR A 109 -1.52 17.98 -3.97
N LYS A 110 -2.49 18.91 -3.87
CA LYS A 110 -3.59 18.80 -2.92
C LYS A 110 -4.89 18.46 -3.63
N ASP A 111 -5.75 17.72 -2.93
CA ASP A 111 -7.12 17.51 -3.34
C ASP A 111 -7.97 18.78 -3.10
N LYS A 112 -9.26 18.70 -3.47
CA LYS A 112 -10.23 19.80 -3.27
C LYS A 112 -10.53 20.13 -1.80
N TRP A 113 -10.10 19.30 -0.86
CA TRP A 113 -10.25 19.51 0.58
C TRP A 113 -8.94 19.99 1.23
N GLY A 114 -7.88 20.18 0.44
CA GLY A 114 -6.57 20.66 0.91
C GLY A 114 -5.65 19.56 1.45
N ASN A 115 -6.05 18.28 1.38
CA ASN A 115 -5.20 17.17 1.78
C ASN A 115 -4.18 16.88 0.69
N ILE A 116 -2.97 16.50 1.08
CA ILE A 116 -1.93 16.14 0.09
C ILE A 116 -2.28 14.79 -0.51
N GLU A 117 -2.53 14.78 -1.82
CA GLU A 117 -3.01 13.62 -2.54
C GLU A 117 -1.87 12.85 -3.20
N TYR A 118 -0.96 13.58 -3.87
CA TYR A 118 0.18 13.02 -4.58
C TYR A 118 1.47 13.76 -4.29
N CYS A 119 2.59 13.06 -4.45
CA CYS A 119 3.93 13.64 -4.47
C CYS A 119 4.85 12.89 -5.46
N LYS A 120 6.06 13.39 -5.63
CA LYS A 120 7.16 12.69 -6.29
C LYS A 120 8.41 12.66 -5.40
N MET A 121 9.29 11.71 -5.68
CA MET A 121 10.65 11.69 -5.14
C MET A 121 11.63 12.08 -6.24
N HIS A 122 12.50 13.04 -5.96
CA HIS A 122 13.56 13.43 -6.88
C HIS A 122 14.53 12.27 -7.12
N ASP A 123 15.06 12.11 -8.33
CA ASP A 123 15.96 11.01 -8.71
C ASP A 123 17.15 10.80 -7.78
N LEU A 124 17.83 11.88 -7.38
CA LEU A 124 18.92 11.80 -6.40
C LEU A 124 18.47 11.35 -5.01
N MET A 125 17.23 11.67 -4.60
CA MET A 125 16.65 11.17 -3.35
C MET A 125 16.25 9.70 -3.50
N HIS A 126 15.77 9.30 -4.66
CA HIS A 126 15.54 7.89 -4.98
C HIS A 126 16.84 7.09 -4.96
N ASP A 127 17.93 7.60 -5.55
CA ASP A 127 19.24 6.95 -5.53
C ASP A 127 19.75 6.78 -4.10
N LEU A 128 19.60 7.81 -3.26
CA LEU A 128 19.89 7.70 -1.83
C LEU A 128 18.98 6.67 -1.14
N ALA A 129 17.67 6.64 -1.42
CA ALA A 129 16.73 5.67 -0.83
C ALA A 129 17.12 4.23 -1.18
N MET A 130 17.49 3.98 -2.44
CA MET A 130 17.99 2.69 -2.89
C MET A 130 19.30 2.32 -2.18
N GLU A 131 20.23 3.26 -2.08
CA GLU A 131 21.50 3.03 -1.40
C GLU A 131 21.32 2.64 0.08
N VAL A 132 20.49 3.39 0.82
CA VAL A 132 20.26 3.14 2.25
C VAL A 132 19.40 1.90 2.50
N SER A 133 18.61 1.46 1.51
CA SER A 133 17.87 0.19 1.55
C SER A 133 18.77 -1.05 1.33
N GLY A 134 19.98 -0.83 0.82
CA GLY A 134 20.96 -1.88 0.59
C GLY A 134 20.48 -2.96 -0.39
N LYS A 135 20.90 -4.20 -0.18
CA LYS A 135 20.55 -5.35 -1.04
C LYS A 135 19.19 -5.99 -0.69
N GLU A 136 18.37 -5.32 0.12
CA GLU A 136 17.06 -5.85 0.54
C GLU A 136 15.92 -5.44 -0.42
N THR A 137 16.12 -4.40 -1.22
CA THR A 137 15.14 -3.84 -2.14
C THR A 137 15.56 -4.07 -3.59
N ILE A 138 14.62 -4.51 -4.43
CA ILE A 138 14.80 -4.60 -5.88
C ILE A 138 13.61 -3.94 -6.58
N VAL A 139 13.93 -3.12 -7.58
CA VAL A 139 12.95 -2.57 -8.54
C VAL A 139 13.21 -3.23 -9.88
N LEU A 140 12.21 -3.94 -10.41
CA LEU A 140 12.27 -4.60 -11.71
C LEU A 140 11.65 -3.70 -12.77
N ASN A 141 12.40 -3.36 -13.81
CA ASN A 141 11.89 -2.57 -14.94
C ASN A 141 11.43 -3.48 -16.09
N ILE A 142 10.28 -3.16 -16.67
CA ILE A 142 9.60 -3.98 -17.70
C ILE A 142 10.26 -3.88 -19.11
N CYS A 143 11.12 -2.89 -19.37
CA CYS A 143 11.72 -2.64 -20.69
C CYS A 143 12.63 -3.76 -21.18
N ASN A 144 13.42 -4.35 -20.30
CA ASN A 144 14.28 -5.48 -20.64
C ASN A 144 13.47 -6.74 -20.35
N SER A 145 13.39 -7.67 -21.31
CA SER A 145 12.87 -9.02 -21.10
C SER A 145 13.31 -9.52 -19.72
N ILE A 146 12.40 -9.55 -18.72
CA ILE A 146 12.65 -9.75 -17.28
C ILE A 146 14.06 -10.27 -17.09
N ASP A 147 15.00 -9.35 -16.86
CA ASP A 147 16.41 -9.55 -17.17
C ASP A 147 16.86 -10.93 -16.72
N SER A 148 17.08 -11.84 -17.67
CA SER A 148 17.76 -13.12 -17.44
C SER A 148 19.15 -12.92 -16.80
N ASN A 149 19.59 -11.66 -16.72
CA ASN A 149 20.74 -11.19 -15.97
C ASN A 149 20.57 -11.20 -14.44
N LEU A 150 19.36 -11.12 -13.86
CA LEU A 150 19.17 -11.24 -12.39
C LEU A 150 19.31 -12.69 -11.90
N GLU A 151 19.05 -13.68 -12.76
CA GLU A 151 19.40 -15.08 -12.48
C GLU A 151 20.91 -15.35 -12.63
N ARG A 152 21.61 -14.57 -13.46
CA ARG A 152 23.05 -14.74 -13.76
C ARG A 152 23.98 -13.94 -12.84
N GLN A 153 23.53 -12.78 -12.37
CA GLN A 153 24.17 -12.06 -11.28
C GLN A 153 23.80 -12.81 -10.01
N HIS A 154 24.80 -13.29 -9.25
CA HIS A 154 24.65 -13.97 -7.96
C HIS A 154 24.00 -13.06 -6.90
N THR A 155 22.78 -12.61 -7.16
CA THR A 155 21.96 -11.83 -6.26
C THR A 155 21.58 -12.77 -5.14
N ASP A 156 21.95 -12.41 -3.91
CA ASP A 156 21.62 -13.19 -2.73
C ASP A 156 20.11 -13.07 -2.47
N LEU A 157 19.33 -13.88 -3.20
CA LEU A 157 17.85 -13.85 -3.19
C LEU A 157 17.30 -14.06 -1.77
N GLU A 158 18.08 -14.66 -0.88
CA GLU A 158 17.74 -14.85 0.52
C GLU A 158 17.79 -13.56 1.35
N ARG A 159 18.45 -12.50 0.86
CA ARG A 159 18.51 -11.18 1.51
C ARG A 159 17.42 -10.23 1.04
N ILE A 160 16.79 -10.50 -0.09
CA ILE A 160 15.69 -9.69 -0.61
C ILE A 160 14.51 -9.71 0.36
N ARG A 161 13.94 -8.53 0.61
CA ARG A 161 12.76 -8.31 1.45
C ARG A 161 11.67 -7.58 0.68
N HIS A 162 12.03 -6.73 -0.28
CA HIS A 162 11.06 -5.90 -0.96
C HIS A 162 11.30 -5.89 -2.46
N VAL A 163 10.25 -6.17 -3.22
CA VAL A 163 10.29 -6.14 -4.67
C VAL A 163 9.12 -5.31 -5.19
N SER A 164 9.42 -4.42 -6.12
CA SER A 164 8.43 -3.76 -6.94
C SER A 164 8.72 -3.99 -8.42
N ILE A 165 7.67 -3.90 -9.22
CA ILE A 165 7.77 -3.90 -10.67
C ILE A 165 7.28 -2.55 -11.17
N GLY A 166 8.16 -1.82 -11.85
CA GLY A 166 7.93 -0.48 -12.38
C GLY A 166 7.65 -0.47 -13.89
N ASP A 167 7.02 0.59 -14.36
CA ASP A 167 6.79 0.83 -15.79
C ASP A 167 8.10 1.01 -16.56
N SER A 168 8.09 0.68 -17.84
CA SER A 168 9.13 1.12 -18.77
C SER A 168 8.79 2.51 -19.27
N THR A 169 9.78 3.38 -19.42
CA THR A 169 9.62 4.72 -20.01
C THR A 169 9.31 4.70 -21.52
N GLU A 170 9.03 3.53 -22.12
CA GLU A 170 8.82 3.36 -23.56
C GLU A 170 7.36 3.63 -23.97
N PRO A 171 7.12 4.31 -25.12
CA PRO A 171 5.79 4.60 -25.62
C PRO A 171 4.99 3.33 -25.91
N TRP A 172 3.73 3.38 -25.50
CA TRP A 172 2.74 2.33 -25.60
C TRP A 172 2.45 1.97 -27.06
N ASN A 173 2.74 0.73 -27.47
CA ASN A 173 2.10 0.16 -28.66
C ASN A 173 2.07 -1.37 -28.78
N SER A 174 2.18 -2.12 -27.67
CA SER A 174 1.89 -3.56 -27.72
C SER A 174 1.36 -4.06 -26.39
N ASP A 175 0.32 -4.88 -26.44
CA ASP A 175 -0.21 -5.69 -25.32
C ASP A 175 0.92 -6.63 -24.83
N ARG A 176 1.79 -6.12 -23.95
CA ARG A 176 2.90 -6.88 -23.39
C ARG A 176 2.39 -7.70 -22.23
N ARG A 177 2.04 -8.93 -22.56
CA ARG A 177 1.72 -9.99 -21.60
C ARG A 177 2.99 -10.48 -20.92
N LEU A 178 3.25 -10.01 -19.72
CA LEU A 178 4.40 -10.41 -18.91
C LEU A 178 4.04 -11.56 -17.99
N PHE A 179 5.01 -12.43 -17.76
CA PHE A 179 4.90 -13.50 -16.77
C PHE A 179 5.46 -13.02 -15.44
N PHE A 180 4.88 -13.51 -14.35
CA PHE A 180 5.44 -13.33 -13.03
C PHE A 180 6.91 -13.81 -13.00
N PRO A 181 7.85 -13.06 -12.40
CA PRO A 181 9.26 -13.46 -12.35
C PRO A 181 9.49 -14.70 -11.47
N ASN A 182 9.59 -15.88 -12.07
CA ASN A 182 9.67 -17.18 -11.37
C ASN A 182 10.85 -17.29 -10.39
N PHE A 183 11.95 -16.58 -10.61
CA PHE A 183 13.09 -16.58 -9.70
C PHE A 183 12.72 -16.07 -8.30
N LEU A 184 11.69 -15.21 -8.19
CA LEU A 184 11.23 -14.67 -6.91
C LEU A 184 10.72 -15.76 -5.97
N VAL A 185 10.29 -16.92 -6.48
CA VAL A 185 9.87 -18.06 -5.64
C VAL A 185 10.98 -18.50 -4.66
N LYS A 186 12.26 -18.23 -5.01
CA LYS A 186 13.42 -18.51 -4.15
C LYS A 186 13.64 -17.45 -3.05
N ALA A 187 13.03 -16.26 -3.16
CA ALA A 187 13.13 -15.19 -2.16
C ALA A 187 12.19 -15.45 -0.96
N THR A 188 12.49 -16.47 -0.17
CA THR A 188 11.63 -16.97 0.93
C THR A 188 11.38 -15.95 2.05
N LYS A 189 12.24 -14.94 2.18
CA LYS A 189 12.12 -13.88 3.19
C LYS A 189 11.42 -12.61 2.67
N LEU A 190 10.80 -12.68 1.49
CA LEU A 190 10.08 -11.55 0.89
C LEU A 190 8.93 -11.07 1.79
N ARG A 191 8.86 -9.76 2.00
CA ARG A 191 7.84 -9.04 2.77
C ARG A 191 6.93 -8.19 1.90
N THR A 192 7.41 -7.74 0.75
CA THR A 192 6.67 -6.91 -0.19
C THR A 192 6.82 -7.42 -1.60
N TYR A 193 5.69 -7.62 -2.28
CA TYR A 193 5.60 -7.64 -3.72
C TYR A 193 4.59 -6.56 -4.17
N MET A 194 5.04 -5.63 -5.02
CA MET A 194 4.18 -4.59 -5.57
C MET A 194 4.26 -4.50 -7.08
N ASN A 195 3.11 -4.65 -7.73
CA ASN A 195 2.95 -4.17 -9.10
C ASN A 195 2.65 -2.66 -9.09
N LEU A 196 3.56 -1.88 -9.68
CA LEU A 196 3.45 -0.45 -9.92
C LEU A 196 3.39 -0.12 -11.42
N ALA A 197 3.21 -1.14 -12.28
CA ALA A 197 3.08 -0.97 -13.71
C ALA A 197 1.88 -0.06 -14.06
N GLY A 198 2.03 0.69 -15.16
CA GLY A 198 1.03 1.66 -15.62
C GLY A 198 -0.34 1.05 -15.93
N GLU A 199 -1.31 1.92 -16.18
CA GLU A 199 -2.74 1.54 -16.27
C GLU A 199 -3.08 0.58 -17.42
N ASN A 200 -2.16 0.36 -18.35
CA ASN A 200 -2.35 -0.45 -19.56
C ASN A 200 -1.58 -1.78 -19.56
N ILE A 201 -0.95 -2.17 -18.44
CA ILE A 201 -0.17 -3.41 -18.36
C ILE A 201 -0.95 -4.46 -17.57
N TYR A 202 -1.20 -5.61 -18.22
CA TYR A 202 -1.79 -6.79 -17.59
C TYR A 202 -0.80 -7.95 -17.56
N TRP A 203 -0.80 -8.66 -16.44
CA TRP A 203 0.06 -9.81 -16.21
C TRP A 203 -0.61 -11.09 -16.70
N LYS A 204 0.08 -11.79 -17.59
CA LYS A 204 -0.36 -13.09 -18.10
C LYS A 204 0.16 -14.17 -17.18
N GLY A 205 -0.74 -15.05 -16.74
CA GLY A 205 -0.35 -16.25 -16.01
C GLY A 205 -0.50 -16.18 -14.49
N GLY A 206 -0.85 -15.03 -13.90
CA GLY A 206 -1.01 -14.93 -12.46
C GLY A 206 0.32 -14.90 -11.72
N VAL A 207 0.27 -14.50 -10.45
CA VAL A 207 1.32 -14.84 -9.48
C VAL A 207 1.40 -16.36 -9.31
N ASP A 208 2.61 -16.91 -9.30
CA ASP A 208 2.83 -18.34 -9.03
C ASP A 208 2.25 -18.73 -7.66
N GLU A 209 1.42 -19.78 -7.61
CA GLU A 209 0.79 -20.26 -6.38
C GLU A 209 1.79 -20.61 -5.27
N LYS A 210 3.03 -20.95 -5.64
CA LYS A 210 4.12 -21.22 -4.69
C LYS A 210 4.39 -20.02 -3.79
N ILE A 211 4.13 -18.80 -4.21
CA ILE A 211 4.33 -17.60 -3.37
C ILE A 211 3.51 -17.66 -2.09
N PHE A 212 2.28 -18.15 -2.18
CA PHE A 212 1.40 -18.27 -1.03
C PHE A 212 1.87 -19.34 -0.05
N THR A 213 2.79 -20.23 -0.45
CA THR A 213 3.34 -21.28 0.41
C THR A 213 4.77 -21.00 0.86
N THR A 214 5.60 -20.31 0.05
CA THR A 214 7.01 -20.06 0.35
C THR A 214 7.25 -18.76 1.10
N MET A 215 6.42 -17.72 0.89
CA MET A 215 6.66 -16.36 1.41
C MET A 215 5.73 -16.05 2.60
N THR A 216 5.74 -16.91 3.62
CA THR A 216 4.82 -16.78 4.77
C THR A 216 5.04 -15.50 5.60
N GLY A 217 6.22 -14.87 5.48
CA GLY A 217 6.56 -13.58 6.10
C GLY A 217 6.04 -12.34 5.36
N MET A 218 5.28 -12.53 4.27
CA MET A 218 4.75 -11.44 3.44
C MET A 218 3.79 -10.53 4.22
N ARG A 219 3.96 -9.20 4.05
CA ARG A 219 3.14 -8.15 4.66
C ARG A 219 2.35 -7.34 3.63
N THR A 220 2.91 -7.19 2.43
CA THR A 220 2.30 -6.47 1.31
C THR A 220 2.32 -7.35 0.07
N LEU A 221 1.14 -7.58 -0.51
CA LEU A 221 0.94 -8.32 -1.75
C LEU A 221 0.03 -7.48 -2.66
N SER A 222 0.55 -7.01 -3.79
CA SER A 222 -0.21 -6.21 -4.76
C SER A 222 -0.11 -6.79 -6.17
N PRO A 223 -0.74 -7.94 -6.46
CA PRO A 223 -0.87 -8.52 -7.80
C PRO A 223 -2.13 -8.00 -8.48
N ASN A 224 -2.20 -6.67 -8.59
CA ASN A 224 -3.26 -6.01 -9.34
C ASN A 224 -3.00 -6.20 -10.86
N ARG A 225 -4.07 -6.11 -11.66
CA ARG A 225 -4.04 -6.27 -13.13
C ARG A 225 -3.60 -7.65 -13.62
N GLU A 226 -4.06 -8.72 -12.97
CA GLU A 226 -3.84 -10.11 -13.38
C GLU A 226 -4.99 -10.62 -14.27
N GLU A 227 -4.65 -11.30 -15.37
CA GLU A 227 -5.65 -11.90 -16.29
C GLU A 227 -6.33 -13.15 -15.71
N ARG A 228 -5.67 -13.86 -14.76
CA ARG A 228 -6.14 -15.16 -14.27
C ARG A 228 -7.23 -15.05 -13.19
N LYS A 229 -8.20 -15.96 -13.30
CA LYS A 229 -9.40 -16.06 -12.44
C LYS A 229 -9.17 -16.42 -10.97
N ILE A 230 -8.03 -17.00 -10.59
CA ILE A 230 -7.93 -17.79 -9.36
C ILE A 230 -6.99 -17.13 -8.35
N MET A 231 -7.58 -16.70 -7.23
CA MET A 231 -6.85 -16.49 -5.99
C MET A 231 -6.74 -17.85 -5.28
N PRO A 232 -5.53 -18.37 -4.98
CA PRO A 232 -5.40 -19.72 -4.47
C PRO A 232 -5.87 -19.84 -3.02
N HIS A 233 -6.46 -20.99 -2.70
CA HIS A 233 -6.82 -21.42 -1.33
C HIS A 233 -5.65 -21.32 -0.33
N ASN A 234 -4.41 -21.36 -0.83
CA ASN A 234 -3.20 -21.21 0.00
C ASN A 234 -3.03 -19.80 0.59
N ILE A 235 -3.82 -18.79 0.20
CA ILE A 235 -3.71 -17.43 0.74
C ILE A 235 -3.79 -17.39 2.27
N ARG A 236 -4.55 -18.31 2.90
CA ARG A 236 -4.62 -18.45 4.38
C ARG A 236 -3.27 -18.61 5.08
N LYS A 237 -2.22 -19.04 4.35
CA LYS A 237 -0.86 -19.22 4.89
C LYS A 237 -0.12 -17.89 5.07
N LEU A 238 -0.54 -16.82 4.39
CA LEU A 238 0.03 -15.49 4.51
C LEU A 238 -0.48 -14.76 5.77
N LYS A 239 -0.27 -15.37 6.95
CA LYS A 239 -0.82 -14.88 8.23
C LYS A 239 -0.33 -13.48 8.63
N HIS A 240 0.80 -13.04 8.09
CA HIS A 240 1.38 -11.72 8.34
C HIS A 240 0.93 -10.65 7.35
N LEU A 241 0.09 -11.00 6.37
CA LEU A 241 -0.36 -10.07 5.35
C LEU A 241 -1.21 -8.95 5.97
N ARG A 242 -0.86 -7.71 5.66
CA ARG A 242 -1.53 -6.49 6.13
C ARG A 242 -2.06 -5.64 4.99
N TYR A 243 -1.46 -5.72 3.81
CA TYR A 243 -1.89 -5.00 2.61
C TYR A 243 -2.08 -5.98 1.46
N LEU A 244 -3.29 -6.02 0.92
CA LEU A 244 -3.67 -6.81 -0.25
C LEU A 244 -4.35 -5.94 -1.29
N ASP A 245 -3.74 -5.82 -2.46
CA ASP A 245 -4.31 -5.07 -3.59
C ASP A 245 -4.53 -6.00 -4.79
N LEU A 246 -5.80 -6.20 -5.09
CA LEU A 246 -6.33 -7.05 -6.16
C LEU A 246 -7.08 -6.23 -7.21
N SER A 247 -6.85 -4.92 -7.23
CA SER A 247 -7.54 -4.00 -8.11
C SER A 247 -7.33 -4.38 -9.58
N PHE A 248 -8.33 -4.08 -10.41
CA PHE A 248 -8.35 -4.36 -11.85
C PHE A 248 -8.21 -5.84 -12.20
N ASN A 249 -8.42 -6.76 -11.25
CA ASN A 249 -8.54 -8.18 -11.54
C ASN A 249 -10.00 -8.46 -11.94
N GLY A 250 -10.32 -8.14 -13.19
CA GLY A 250 -11.70 -8.12 -13.71
C GLY A 250 -12.42 -9.46 -13.69
N THR A 251 -11.72 -10.58 -13.43
CA THR A 251 -12.28 -11.93 -13.38
C THR A 251 -12.22 -12.59 -11.99
N ILE A 252 -11.81 -11.85 -10.96
CA ILE A 252 -11.50 -12.42 -9.65
C ILE A 252 -12.73 -12.92 -8.89
N VAL A 253 -12.56 -14.06 -8.22
CA VAL A 253 -13.45 -14.57 -7.18
C VAL A 253 -12.64 -14.70 -5.89
N LEU A 254 -13.16 -14.16 -4.79
CA LEU A 254 -12.49 -14.25 -3.50
C LEU A 254 -12.81 -15.58 -2.81
N PRO A 255 -11.79 -16.37 -2.42
CA PRO A 255 -11.97 -17.60 -1.66
C PRO A 255 -12.34 -17.29 -0.20
N GLU A 256 -13.03 -18.19 0.49
CA GLU A 256 -13.38 -18.03 1.91
C GLU A 256 -12.13 -17.92 2.80
N GLU A 257 -11.02 -18.51 2.37
CA GLU A 257 -9.72 -18.47 3.03
C GLU A 257 -9.14 -17.06 3.22
N ILE A 258 -9.59 -16.06 2.45
CA ILE A 258 -9.18 -14.67 2.68
C ILE A 258 -9.60 -14.18 4.08
N THR A 259 -10.66 -14.77 4.65
CA THR A 259 -11.17 -14.44 5.99
C THR A 259 -10.25 -14.94 7.12
N CYS A 260 -9.24 -15.75 6.79
CA CYS A 260 -8.19 -16.16 7.72
C CYS A 260 -7.10 -15.08 7.91
N LEU A 261 -7.08 -14.04 7.06
CA LEU A 261 -6.09 -12.96 7.11
C LEU A 261 -6.46 -11.93 8.18
N VAL A 262 -6.55 -12.34 9.44
CA VAL A 262 -7.03 -11.50 10.55
C VAL A 262 -6.16 -10.26 10.82
N ASN A 263 -4.92 -10.23 10.31
CA ASN A 263 -4.01 -9.08 10.38
C ASN A 263 -4.16 -8.10 9.20
N LEU A 264 -5.05 -8.39 8.25
CA LEU A 264 -5.24 -7.56 7.07
C LEU A 264 -5.79 -6.19 7.46
N GLN A 265 -5.10 -5.14 7.04
CA GLN A 265 -5.42 -3.74 7.31
C GLN A 265 -5.98 -3.03 6.06
N VAL A 266 -5.51 -3.42 4.87
CA VAL A 266 -5.93 -2.83 3.59
C VAL A 266 -6.31 -3.94 2.63
N LEU A 267 -7.53 -3.83 2.07
CA LEU A 267 -8.00 -4.65 0.97
C LEU A 267 -8.52 -3.75 -0.15
N LYS A 268 -7.82 -3.75 -1.29
CA LYS A 268 -8.24 -3.03 -2.50
C LYS A 268 -8.77 -4.00 -3.54
N LEU A 269 -9.99 -3.75 -4.00
CA LEU A 269 -10.71 -4.51 -5.02
C LEU A 269 -11.24 -3.57 -6.11
N TYR A 270 -10.62 -2.40 -6.28
CA TYR A 270 -11.08 -1.39 -7.23
C TYR A 270 -11.18 -1.99 -8.64
N GLY A 271 -12.30 -1.82 -9.34
CA GLY A 271 -12.44 -2.29 -10.72
C GLY A 271 -12.53 -3.81 -10.88
N CYS A 272 -12.79 -4.57 -9.82
CA CYS A 272 -13.12 -6.00 -9.91
C CYS A 272 -14.56 -6.19 -10.41
N ALA A 273 -14.81 -5.87 -11.69
CA ALA A 273 -16.14 -5.68 -12.25
C ALA A 273 -17.08 -6.90 -12.12
N VAL A 274 -16.56 -8.13 -12.20
CA VAL A 274 -17.39 -9.36 -12.11
C VAL A 274 -17.50 -9.93 -10.70
N LEU A 275 -16.86 -9.32 -9.70
CA LEU A 275 -16.91 -9.80 -8.32
C LEU A 275 -18.36 -9.73 -7.80
N GLN A 276 -18.99 -10.89 -7.60
CA GLN A 276 -20.42 -10.93 -7.25
C GLN A 276 -20.70 -10.90 -5.76
N LYS A 277 -19.79 -11.46 -4.94
CA LYS A 277 -19.96 -11.65 -3.50
C LYS A 277 -18.63 -11.48 -2.79
N LEU A 278 -18.68 -10.95 -1.58
CA LEU A 278 -17.59 -11.10 -0.62
C LEU A 278 -17.82 -12.39 0.20
N PRO A 279 -16.75 -13.02 0.71
CA PRO A 279 -16.84 -14.21 1.56
C PRO A 279 -17.72 -14.04 2.80
N ARG A 280 -18.39 -15.11 3.24
CA ARG A 280 -19.32 -15.08 4.40
C ARG A 280 -18.60 -14.75 5.71
N GLY A 281 -17.34 -15.18 5.85
CA GLY A 281 -16.54 -14.92 7.04
C GLY A 281 -15.96 -13.50 7.14
N PHE A 282 -16.38 -12.54 6.32
CA PHE A 282 -15.72 -11.23 6.20
C PHE A 282 -15.61 -10.46 7.52
N GLY A 283 -16.59 -10.60 8.42
CA GLY A 283 -16.56 -10.00 9.75
C GLY A 283 -15.42 -10.47 10.66
N LYS A 284 -14.62 -11.48 10.26
CA LYS A 284 -13.42 -11.92 10.99
C LYS A 284 -12.20 -10.99 10.78
N LEU A 285 -12.23 -10.12 9.77
CA LEU A 285 -11.13 -9.22 9.43
C LEU A 285 -11.09 -8.00 10.36
N SER A 286 -11.08 -8.19 11.68
CA SER A 286 -11.26 -7.14 12.69
C SER A 286 -10.22 -6.02 12.67
N ASN A 287 -9.05 -6.25 12.07
CA ASN A 287 -7.99 -5.25 11.88
C ASN A 287 -8.09 -4.48 10.55
N LEU A 288 -9.12 -4.75 9.73
CA LEU A 288 -9.28 -4.08 8.44
C LEU A 288 -9.63 -2.61 8.66
N LEU A 289 -8.82 -1.73 8.08
CA LEU A 289 -8.94 -0.27 8.14
C LEU A 289 -9.49 0.28 6.83
N TYR A 290 -9.10 -0.28 5.69
CA TYR A 290 -9.49 0.22 4.37
C TYR A 290 -10.04 -0.89 3.49
N LEU A 291 -11.26 -0.72 3.02
CA LEU A 291 -11.90 -1.58 2.04
C LEU A 291 -12.36 -0.76 0.83
N ASN A 292 -11.67 -0.93 -0.30
CA ASN A 292 -12.05 -0.28 -1.54
C ASN A 292 -12.78 -1.25 -2.49
N LEU A 293 -14.07 -0.99 -2.71
CA LEU A 293 -14.98 -1.72 -3.60
C LEU A 293 -15.48 -0.85 -4.77
N GLN A 294 -14.83 0.28 -5.07
CA GLN A 294 -15.20 1.12 -6.20
C GLN A 294 -15.11 0.35 -7.52
N GLU A 295 -16.01 0.64 -8.45
CA GLU A 295 -16.11 -0.06 -9.74
C GLU A 295 -16.30 -1.60 -9.65
N CYS A 296 -16.66 -2.15 -8.49
CA CYS A 296 -17.21 -3.51 -8.37
C CYS A 296 -18.70 -3.51 -8.76
N THR A 297 -18.97 -3.44 -10.07
CA THR A 297 -20.33 -3.24 -10.59
C THR A 297 -21.26 -4.45 -10.41
N SER A 298 -20.72 -5.68 -10.40
CA SER A 298 -21.51 -6.91 -10.23
C SER A 298 -21.72 -7.34 -8.77
N LEU A 299 -21.18 -6.60 -7.80
CA LEU A 299 -21.30 -6.95 -6.38
C LEU A 299 -22.76 -6.82 -5.94
N LYS A 300 -23.33 -7.92 -5.43
CA LYS A 300 -24.78 -8.00 -5.16
C LYS A 300 -25.17 -7.41 -3.81
N CYS A 301 -24.39 -7.66 -2.78
CA CYS A 301 -24.66 -7.24 -1.40
C CYS A 301 -23.37 -7.31 -0.57
N MET A 302 -23.38 -6.65 0.59
CA MET A 302 -22.39 -6.87 1.63
C MET A 302 -22.69 -8.19 2.37
N PRO A 303 -21.66 -8.94 2.82
CA PRO A 303 -21.86 -10.16 3.59
C PRO A 303 -22.27 -9.82 5.03
N VAL A 304 -23.06 -10.70 5.65
CA VAL A 304 -23.42 -10.56 7.08
C VAL A 304 -22.19 -10.50 7.97
N GLY A 305 -22.23 -9.63 8.97
CA GLY A 305 -21.14 -9.43 9.92
C GLY A 305 -20.12 -8.38 9.50
N ILE A 306 -20.36 -7.64 8.41
CA ILE A 306 -19.57 -6.47 8.03
C ILE A 306 -19.55 -5.41 9.14
N GLY A 307 -20.61 -5.31 9.95
CA GLY A 307 -20.68 -4.41 11.11
C GLY A 307 -19.67 -4.74 12.21
N LYS A 308 -19.09 -5.95 12.22
CA LYS A 308 -18.04 -6.36 13.17
C LYS A 308 -16.68 -5.75 12.87
N LEU A 309 -16.51 -5.09 11.72
CA LEU A 309 -15.28 -4.42 11.33
C LEU A 309 -15.13 -3.05 12.03
N SER A 310 -15.12 -3.04 13.36
CA SER A 310 -15.12 -1.81 14.18
C SER A 310 -13.89 -0.90 13.96
N SER A 311 -12.79 -1.46 13.45
CA SER A 311 -11.57 -0.71 13.07
C SER A 311 -11.67 -0.01 11.72
N LEU A 312 -12.70 -0.32 10.90
CA LEU A 312 -12.82 0.15 9.52
C LEU A 312 -12.94 1.68 9.47
N ARG A 313 -12.03 2.29 8.71
CA ARG A 313 -11.91 3.75 8.51
C ARG A 313 -12.49 4.17 7.18
N GLU A 314 -12.34 3.34 6.17
CA GLU A 314 -12.86 3.62 4.85
C GLU A 314 -13.58 2.42 4.28
N LEU A 315 -14.84 2.67 3.90
CA LEU A 315 -15.66 1.78 3.11
C LEU A 315 -16.19 2.57 1.93
N SER A 316 -15.71 2.27 0.73
CA SER A 316 -16.07 3.09 -0.42
C SER A 316 -17.50 2.86 -0.93
N ILE A 317 -18.03 1.64 -0.75
CA ILE A 317 -19.41 1.29 -1.12
C ILE A 317 -20.02 0.33 -0.08
N PHE A 318 -21.28 0.56 0.29
CA PHE A 318 -22.13 -0.40 1.00
C PHE A 318 -23.33 -0.77 0.13
N ILE A 319 -23.54 -2.07 -0.13
CA ILE A 319 -24.67 -2.57 -0.93
C ILE A 319 -25.65 -3.31 -0.03
N VAL A 320 -26.84 -2.74 0.16
CA VAL A 320 -27.87 -3.27 1.07
C VAL A 320 -28.44 -4.59 0.53
N GLY A 321 -28.60 -5.58 1.41
CA GLY A 321 -29.26 -6.85 1.12
C GLY A 321 -30.79 -6.77 1.15
N ALA A 322 -31.50 -7.66 0.44
CA ALA A 322 -32.97 -7.75 0.50
C ALA A 322 -33.43 -8.52 1.75
N ALA A 323 -34.50 -8.12 2.45
CA ALA A 323 -34.91 -8.68 3.76
C ALA A 323 -34.98 -10.22 3.85
N THR A 324 -35.23 -10.87 2.73
CA THR A 324 -35.33 -12.32 2.57
C THR A 324 -33.98 -13.03 2.41
N ASP A 325 -32.89 -12.30 2.18
CA ASP A 325 -31.53 -12.81 2.01
C ASP A 325 -30.75 -12.73 3.33
N TYR A 326 -30.74 -13.85 4.07
CA TYR A 326 -30.08 -13.98 5.37
C TYR A 326 -28.54 -13.99 5.30
N GLU A 327 -27.96 -14.06 4.10
CA GLU A 327 -26.51 -13.99 3.89
C GLU A 327 -26.07 -12.57 3.49
N ALA A 328 -27.02 -11.64 3.34
CA ALA A 328 -26.79 -10.27 2.95
C ALA A 328 -27.02 -9.29 4.11
N ALA A 329 -26.04 -8.41 4.34
CA ALA A 329 -26.07 -7.42 5.40
C ALA A 329 -27.22 -6.42 5.21
N ARG A 330 -27.89 -6.14 6.32
CA ARG A 330 -28.84 -5.05 6.47
C ARG A 330 -28.12 -3.71 6.54
N ILE A 331 -28.81 -2.61 6.25
CA ILE A 331 -28.22 -1.28 6.44
C ILE A 331 -27.87 -1.01 7.91
N SER A 332 -28.59 -1.64 8.85
CA SER A 332 -28.33 -1.55 10.28
C SER A 332 -26.95 -2.07 10.71
N GLU A 333 -26.27 -2.87 9.89
CA GLU A 333 -24.88 -3.27 10.19
C GLU A 333 -23.88 -2.11 10.12
N LEU A 334 -24.26 -0.96 9.55
CA LEU A 334 -23.45 0.25 9.61
C LEU A 334 -23.42 0.88 11.01
N LYS A 335 -24.32 0.49 11.93
CA LYS A 335 -24.46 1.06 13.27
C LYS A 335 -23.13 1.17 14.00
N ASP A 336 -22.38 0.07 14.06
CA ASP A 336 -21.16 -0.02 14.87
C ASP A 336 -19.89 0.47 14.14
N LEU A 337 -20.01 0.83 12.86
CA LEU A 337 -18.90 1.36 12.05
C LEU A 337 -18.73 2.87 12.25
N ASN A 338 -18.45 3.30 13.48
CA ASN A 338 -18.44 4.72 13.87
C ASN A 338 -17.18 5.48 13.45
N ASN A 339 -16.15 4.74 13.07
CA ASN A 339 -14.86 5.28 12.65
C ASN A 339 -14.76 5.54 11.14
N LEU A 340 -15.85 5.32 10.40
CA LEU A 340 -15.88 5.58 8.96
C LEU A 340 -15.65 7.05 8.66
N SER A 341 -14.83 7.30 7.64
CA SER A 341 -14.40 8.60 7.19
C SER A 341 -14.35 8.67 5.66
N GLY A 342 -14.29 9.87 5.12
CA GLY A 342 -14.22 10.09 3.69
C GLY A 342 -15.58 9.89 3.02
N LYS A 343 -15.64 9.18 1.88
CA LYS A 343 -16.87 9.05 1.10
C LYS A 343 -17.42 7.63 1.13
N LEU A 344 -18.61 7.47 1.70
CA LEU A 344 -19.40 6.24 1.64
C LEU A 344 -20.52 6.36 0.59
N ARG A 345 -20.56 5.45 -0.40
CA ARG A 345 -21.71 5.32 -1.31
C ARG A 345 -22.58 4.14 -0.89
N ILE A 346 -23.84 4.40 -0.54
CA ILE A 346 -24.81 3.33 -0.25
C ILE A 346 -25.64 3.04 -1.52
N LYS A 347 -25.75 1.77 -1.87
CA LYS A 347 -26.56 1.28 -3.00
C LYS A 347 -27.67 0.36 -2.53
N ARG A 348 -28.70 0.21 -3.37
CA ARG A 348 -29.89 -0.61 -3.13
C ARG A 348 -30.73 -0.15 -1.94
N LEU A 349 -30.87 1.17 -1.78
CA LEU A 349 -31.66 1.77 -0.68
C LEU A 349 -33.15 1.39 -0.77
N GLU A 350 -33.64 1.02 -1.95
CA GLU A 350 -34.98 0.49 -2.17
C GLU A 350 -35.25 -0.83 -1.40
N LEU A 351 -34.23 -1.45 -0.82
CA LEU A 351 -34.34 -2.69 -0.03
C LEU A 351 -34.32 -2.48 1.48
N VAL A 352 -34.18 -1.24 1.95
CA VAL A 352 -34.33 -0.90 3.36
C VAL A 352 -35.80 -1.09 3.75
N LYS A 353 -36.05 -1.90 4.77
CA LYS A 353 -37.41 -2.39 5.10
C LYS A 353 -38.33 -1.30 5.61
N ASP A 354 -37.84 -0.48 6.54
CA ASP A 354 -38.62 0.53 7.26
C ASP A 354 -37.71 1.64 7.82
N GLU A 355 -38.33 2.71 8.34
CA GLU A 355 -37.62 3.84 8.94
C GLU A 355 -36.76 3.42 10.13
N LEU A 356 -37.19 2.43 10.92
CA LEU A 356 -36.44 1.95 12.08
C LEU A 356 -35.11 1.31 11.65
N GLU A 357 -35.10 0.53 10.58
CA GLU A 357 -33.87 -0.04 10.01
C GLU A 357 -32.91 1.06 9.51
N ALA A 358 -33.44 2.09 8.85
CA ALA A 358 -32.64 3.22 8.37
C ALA A 358 -32.02 4.03 9.53
N VAL A 359 -32.81 4.32 10.57
CA VAL A 359 -32.35 5.03 11.77
C VAL A 359 -31.29 4.20 12.51
N ALA A 360 -31.43 2.88 12.57
CA ALA A 360 -30.47 2.00 13.23
C ALA A 360 -29.05 2.10 12.64
N ALA A 361 -28.91 2.41 11.35
CA ALA A 361 -27.61 2.62 10.70
C ALA A 361 -26.83 3.82 11.27
N SER A 362 -27.50 4.73 11.98
CA SER A 362 -26.91 5.86 12.71
C SER A 362 -25.99 6.75 11.86
N LEU A 363 -26.33 6.92 10.57
CA LEU A 363 -25.48 7.66 9.61
C LEU A 363 -25.26 9.13 10.01
N LYS A 364 -26.25 9.77 10.64
CA LYS A 364 -26.17 11.17 11.10
C LYS A 364 -25.13 11.37 12.21
N GLU A 365 -24.77 10.31 12.93
CA GLU A 365 -23.83 10.38 14.06
C GLU A 365 -22.37 10.19 13.60
N LYS A 366 -22.15 9.78 12.35
CA LYS A 366 -20.82 9.53 11.77
C LYS A 366 -20.18 10.83 11.31
N LYS A 367 -19.48 11.48 12.23
CA LYS A 367 -18.91 12.84 12.09
C LYS A 367 -17.91 13.03 10.94
N HIS A 368 -17.34 11.95 10.41
CA HIS A 368 -16.24 12.00 9.44
C HIS A 368 -16.64 11.59 8.01
N LEU A 369 -17.93 11.33 7.76
CA LEU A 369 -18.51 10.95 6.46
C LEU A 369 -19.07 12.12 5.64
#